data_AF-A0A7V9P6H4-F1
#
_entry.id   AF-A0A7V9P6H4-F1
#
_cell.length_a   1.000
_cell.length_b   1.000
_cell.length_c   1.000
_cell.angle_alpha   90.00
_cell.angle_beta   90.00
_cell.angle_gamma   90.00
#
_symmetry.space_group_name_H-M   'P 1'
#
loop_
_entity.id
_entity.type
_entity.pdbx_description
1 polymer ?
#
loop_
_entity_poly.entity_id
_entity_poly.type
_entity_poly.pdbx_seq_one_letter_code
_entity_poly.pdbx_strand_id
1 'polypeptide(L)'
;MSSRSCPDWPTLLEVAPDLHFKHYTVGEAQLPTEVLVSLPNIPLEAVAICADLDHHVFNPTHTDPSIAAALTDTYWYGLGEWTRRTPQ
;
A
#
# COMPACT_ATOMS: atom_id res chain seq x y z
N MET A 1 -20.11 -0.96 -8.37
CA MET A 1 -18.77 -0.43 -8.04
C MET A 1 -18.44 -0.99 -6.67
N SER A 2 -17.68 -2.09 -6.65
CA SER A 2 -17.38 -2.81 -5.41
C SER A 2 -16.66 -1.87 -4.45
N SER A 3 -17.03 -1.92 -3.17
CA SER A 3 -16.41 -1.16 -2.09
C SER A 3 -14.88 -1.28 -2.19
N ARG A 4 -14.20 -0.19 -2.57
CA ARG A 4 -12.73 -0.11 -2.71
C ARG A 4 -12.00 -0.17 -1.36
N SER A 5 -12.73 -0.24 -0.26
CA SER A 5 -12.17 -0.41 1.08
C SER A 5 -11.60 -1.81 1.23
N CYS A 6 -10.43 -1.90 1.86
CA CYS A 6 -9.80 -3.18 2.17
C CYS A 6 -10.75 -4.08 2.99
N PRO A 7 -10.90 -5.39 2.69
CA PRO A 7 -11.75 -6.28 3.47
C PRO A 7 -11.27 -6.45 4.93
N ASP A 8 -9.97 -6.25 5.17
CA ASP A 8 -9.37 -6.27 6.51
C ASP A 8 -9.56 -4.95 7.27
N TRP A 9 -10.33 -4.02 6.73
CA TRP A 9 -10.58 -2.70 7.31
C TRP A 9 -10.88 -2.71 8.83
N PRO A 10 -11.72 -3.61 9.38
CA PRO A 10 -11.96 -3.66 10.82
C PRO A 10 -10.68 -3.89 11.62
N THR A 11 -9.85 -4.85 11.20
CA THR A 11 -8.57 -5.15 11.86
C THR A 11 -7.56 -4.01 11.67
N LEU A 12 -7.56 -3.37 10.49
CA LEU A 12 -6.68 -2.25 10.21
C LEU A 12 -7.01 -1.03 11.09
N LEU A 13 -8.28 -0.79 11.38
CA LEU A 13 -8.72 0.25 12.31
C LEU A 13 -8.25 0.00 13.75
N GLU A 14 -8.18 -1.25 14.19
CA GLU A 14 -7.67 -1.58 15.53
C GLU A 14 -6.17 -1.31 15.66
N VAL A 15 -5.43 -1.50 14.57
CA VAL A 15 -3.96 -1.43 14.56
C VAL A 15 -3.46 -0.02 14.20
N ALA A 16 -4.14 0.67 13.30
CA ALA A 16 -3.78 1.99 12.81
C ALA A 16 -5.06 2.78 12.45
N PRO A 17 -5.79 3.32 13.45
CA PRO A 17 -7.09 3.96 13.24
C PRO A 17 -7.03 5.21 12.36
N ASP A 18 -5.87 5.86 12.29
CA ASP A 18 -5.65 7.08 11.50
C ASP A 18 -5.43 6.79 10.01
N LEU A 19 -5.23 5.53 9.63
CA LEU A 19 -4.96 5.12 8.25
C LEU A 19 -6.24 4.66 7.54
N HIS A 20 -6.42 5.11 6.30
CA HIS A 20 -7.56 4.79 5.44
C HIS A 20 -7.15 3.90 4.25
N PHE A 21 -6.96 2.61 4.53
CA PHE A 21 -6.57 1.64 3.52
C PHE A 21 -7.65 1.39 2.46
N LYS A 22 -7.27 1.60 1.20
CA LYS A 22 -8.08 1.26 0.02
C LYS A 22 -7.26 0.47 -0.99
N HIS A 23 -7.94 -0.28 -1.83
CA HIS A 23 -7.34 -0.98 -2.96
C HIS A 23 -7.33 -0.10 -4.20
N TYR A 24 -6.14 0.06 -4.75
CA TYR A 24 -5.87 0.81 -5.98
C TYR A 24 -5.14 -0.08 -6.96
N THR A 25 -5.23 0.23 -8.25
CA THR A 25 -4.22 -0.26 -9.21
C THR A 25 -2.93 0.55 -9.07
N VAL A 26 -1.81 0.01 -9.56
CA VAL A 26 -0.53 0.76 -9.58
C VAL A 26 -0.66 2.08 -10.33
N GLY A 27 -1.42 2.08 -11.43
CA GLY A 27 -1.71 3.29 -12.20
C GLY A 27 -2.52 4.33 -11.42
N GLU A 28 -3.47 3.89 -10.57
CA GLU A 28 -4.25 4.78 -9.71
C GLU A 28 -3.43 5.34 -8.53
N ALA A 29 -2.54 4.52 -7.96
CA ALA A 29 -1.75 4.87 -6.78
C ALA A 29 -0.64 5.89 -7.07
N GLN A 30 -0.30 6.14 -8.34
CA GLN A 30 0.75 7.07 -8.77
C GLN A 30 2.06 6.87 -7.99
N LEU A 31 2.52 5.61 -7.93
CA LEU A 31 3.73 5.23 -7.20
C LEU A 31 4.98 6.01 -7.67
N PRO A 32 6.01 6.12 -6.83
CA PRO A 32 7.28 6.75 -7.21
C PRO A 32 7.83 6.19 -8.53
N THR A 33 8.36 7.05 -9.39
CA THR A 33 8.89 6.64 -10.70
C THR A 33 9.97 5.56 -10.58
N GLU A 34 10.81 5.61 -9.54
CA GLU A 34 11.82 4.59 -9.25
C GLU A 34 11.23 3.19 -9.02
N VAL A 35 10.05 3.10 -8.40
CA VAL A 35 9.31 1.84 -8.20
C VAL A 35 8.75 1.32 -9.53
N LEU A 36 8.24 2.21 -10.37
CA LEU A 36 7.72 1.83 -11.68
C LEU A 36 8.83 1.31 -12.61
N VAL A 37 10.01 1.94 -12.55
CA VAL A 37 11.18 1.53 -13.35
C VAL A 37 11.75 0.18 -12.87
N SER A 38 11.68 -0.13 -11.57
CA SER A 38 12.13 -1.43 -11.05
C SER A 38 11.17 -2.58 -11.35
N LEU A 39 9.94 -2.30 -11.80
CA LEU A 39 8.88 -3.26 -12.08
C LEU A 39 8.41 -3.25 -13.55
N PRO A 40 9.30 -3.45 -14.54
CA PRO A 40 8.98 -3.24 -15.96
C PRO A 40 7.96 -4.22 -16.55
N ASN A 41 7.71 -5.36 -15.88
CA ASN A 41 6.82 -6.42 -16.37
C ASN A 41 5.48 -6.46 -15.62
N ILE A 42 5.19 -5.51 -14.74
CA ILE A 42 3.96 -5.52 -13.97
C ILE A 42 2.87 -4.71 -14.71
N PRO A 43 1.74 -5.35 -15.10
CA PRO A 43 0.63 -4.63 -15.69
C PRO A 43 0.02 -3.67 -14.66
N LEU A 44 0.20 -2.37 -14.90
CA LEU A 44 -0.17 -1.28 -13.98
C LEU A 44 -1.66 -1.24 -13.62
N GLU A 45 -2.49 -1.82 -14.48
CA GLU A 45 -3.94 -1.88 -14.37
C GLU A 45 -4.47 -3.17 -13.71
N ALA A 46 -3.63 -4.20 -13.57
CA ALA A 46 -4.06 -5.50 -13.02
C ALA A 46 -3.59 -5.73 -11.59
N VAL A 47 -2.51 -5.06 -11.15
CA VAL A 47 -1.97 -5.29 -9.82
C VAL A 47 -2.56 -4.34 -8.80
N ALA A 48 -3.23 -4.94 -7.82
CA ALA A 48 -3.82 -4.23 -6.70
C ALA A 48 -2.75 -3.94 -5.63
N ILE A 49 -2.67 -2.69 -5.21
CA ILE A 49 -1.98 -2.24 -4.00
C ILE A 49 -3.02 -1.86 -2.96
N CYS A 50 -2.82 -2.30 -1.73
CA CYS A 50 -3.61 -1.85 -0.59
C CYS A 50 -2.83 -0.76 0.15
N ALA A 51 -3.30 0.48 0.09
CA ALA A 51 -2.56 1.60 0.63
C ALA A 51 -3.44 2.70 1.20
N ASP A 52 -2.87 3.43 2.14
CA ASP A 52 -3.20 4.82 2.42
C ASP A 52 -2.21 5.69 1.63
N LEU A 53 -2.72 6.41 0.62
CA LEU A 53 -1.88 7.26 -0.24
C LEU A 53 -1.49 8.56 0.45
N ASP A 54 -2.28 9.04 1.42
CA ASP A 54 -2.03 10.32 2.11
C ASP A 54 -0.84 10.20 3.06
N HIS A 55 -0.73 9.05 3.73
CA HIS A 55 0.35 8.73 4.66
C HIS A 55 1.50 7.93 4.02
N HIS A 56 1.35 7.53 2.74
CA HIS A 56 2.27 6.65 2.03
C HIS A 56 2.55 5.33 2.78
N VAL A 57 1.49 4.72 3.30
CA VAL A 57 1.56 3.45 4.03
C VAL A 57 0.85 2.37 3.22
N PHE A 58 1.52 1.23 2.99
CA PHE A 58 0.93 0.09 2.29
C PHE A 58 0.74 -1.11 3.22
N ASN A 59 -0.29 -1.91 2.96
CA ASN A 59 -0.50 -3.19 3.64
C ASN A 59 0.13 -4.31 2.79
N PRO A 60 1.24 -4.93 3.24
CA PRO A 60 1.94 -5.98 2.49
C PRO A 60 1.10 -7.24 2.29
N THR A 61 0.11 -7.51 3.16
CA THR A 61 -0.77 -8.69 3.02
C THR A 61 -1.61 -8.63 1.75
N HIS A 62 -2.00 -7.43 1.32
CA HIS A 62 -2.87 -7.19 0.17
C HIS A 62 -2.18 -6.39 -0.94
N THR A 63 -0.85 -6.43 -0.99
CA THR A 63 -0.04 -5.79 -2.03
C THR A 63 0.85 -6.85 -2.65
N ASP A 64 1.07 -6.78 -3.96
CA ASP A 64 1.98 -7.71 -4.63
C ASP A 64 3.38 -7.67 -3.98
N PRO A 65 4.01 -8.83 -3.71
CA PRO A 65 5.31 -8.87 -3.05
C PRO A 65 6.42 -8.09 -3.77
N SER A 66 6.38 -8.02 -5.11
CA SER A 66 7.35 -7.28 -5.91
C SER A 66 7.18 -5.77 -5.72
N ILE A 67 5.92 -5.30 -5.64
CA ILE A 67 5.61 -3.90 -5.32
C ILE A 67 6.01 -3.57 -3.89
N ALA A 68 5.64 -4.43 -2.93
CA ALA A 68 6.00 -4.25 -1.53
C ALA A 68 7.52 -4.15 -1.33
N ALA A 69 8.29 -5.01 -2.01
CA ALA A 69 9.74 -4.97 -1.98
C ALA A 69 10.27 -3.66 -2.57
N ALA A 70 9.79 -3.25 -3.75
CA ALA A 70 10.22 -2.00 -4.38
C ALA A 70 9.88 -0.75 -3.54
N LEU A 71 8.72 -0.73 -2.85
CA LEU A 71 8.33 0.37 -1.99
C LEU A 71 9.19 0.49 -0.73
N THR A 72 9.75 -0.62 -0.25
CA THR A 72 10.61 -0.64 0.95
C THR A 72 11.90 0.15 0.76
N ASP A 73 12.37 0.32 -0.48
CA ASP A 73 13.54 1.14 -0.82
C ASP A 73 13.20 2.63 -1.02
N THR A 74 11.98 3.06 -0.71
CA THR A 74 11.49 4.44 -0.91
C THR A 74 11.10 5.11 0.42
N TYR A 75 10.39 6.24 0.33
CA TYR A 75 9.79 6.94 1.47
C TYR A 75 8.50 6.29 1.99
N TRP A 76 8.01 5.24 1.35
CA TRP A 76 6.82 4.51 1.77
C TRP A 76 7.09 3.61 2.96
N TYR A 77 6.07 3.42 3.79
CA TYR A 77 6.15 2.54 4.95
C TYR A 77 5.26 1.31 4.79
N GLY A 78 5.78 0.15 5.17
CA GLY A 78 4.92 -1.02 5.39
C GLY A 78 4.07 -0.81 6.64
N LEU A 79 2.82 -1.27 6.65
CA LEU A 79 1.92 -1.12 7.81
C LEU A 79 2.56 -1.59 9.13
N GLY A 80 3.22 -2.76 9.14
CA GLY A 80 3.89 -3.28 10.34
C GLY A 80 5.12 -2.47 10.75
N GLU A 81 5.70 -1.69 9.86
CA GLU A 81 6.76 -0.74 10.18
C GLU A 81 6.19 0.55 10.77
N TRP A 82 5.16 1.11 10.14
CA TRP A 82 4.44 2.29 10.62
C TRP A 82 4.02 2.11 12.09
N THR A 83 3.33 1.01 12.40
CA THR A 83 2.79 0.75 13.74
C THR A 83 3.86 0.57 14.83
N ARG A 84 5.10 0.25 14.45
CA ARG A 84 6.24 0.18 15.39
C ARG A 84 6.92 1.54 15.60
N ARG A 85 6.80 2.45 14.64
CA ARG A 85 7.44 3.78 14.67
C ARG A 85 6.54 4.83 15.32
N THR A 86 5.23 4.73 15.14
CA THR A 86 4.27 5.64 15.78
C THR A 86 4.12 5.27 17.25
N PRO A 87 4.35 6.20 18.21
CA PRO A 87 3.98 5.95 19.59
C PRO A 87 2.46 5.79 19.68
N GLN A 88 2.00 4.71 20.31
CA GLN A 88 0.59 4.49 20.63
C GLN A 88 0.05 5.54 21.61
#